data_AF-A0ABD6FJY4-F1
#
_entry.id   AF-A0ABD6FJY4-F1
#
_cell.length_a   1.000
_cell.length_b   1.000
_cell.length_c   1.000
_cell.angle_alpha   90.00
_cell.angle_beta   90.00
_cell.angle_gamma   90.00
#
_symmetry.space_group_name_H-M   'P 1'
#
loop_
_entity.id
_entity.type
_entity.pdbx_description
1 polymer ?
#
loop_
_entity_poly.entity_id
_entity_poly.type
_entity_poly.pdbx_seq_one_letter_code
_entity_poly.pdbx_strand_id
1 'polypeptide(L)' 'MRWTYTHLNNTNPVLYSTSEQHARVRAAGVELPPDGTVLEL' A
#
# COMPACT_ATOMS: atom_id res chain seq x y z
N MET A 1 -3.89 15.43 -0.91
CA MET A 1 -4.80 14.27 -0.92
C MET A 1 -3.97 13.02 -0.67
N ARG A 2 -4.38 12.18 0.29
CA ARG A 2 -3.68 10.95 0.66
C ARG A 2 -4.51 9.76 0.19
N TRP A 3 -3.91 8.91 -0.65
CA TRP A 3 -4.55 7.71 -1.19
C TRP A 3 -3.96 6.49 -0.52
N THR A 4 -4.84 5.54 -0.17
CA THR A 4 -4.48 4.40 0.65
C THR A 4 -5.22 3.17 0.12
N TYR A 5 -4.49 2.10 -0.21
CA TYR A 5 -5.10 0.83 -0.63
C TYR A 5 -5.22 -0.12 0.56
N THR A 6 -6.45 -0.54 0.84
CA THR A 6 -6.79 -1.47 1.92
C THR A 6 -7.41 -2.75 1.34
N HIS A 7 -7.68 -3.74 2.19
CA HIS A 7 -8.30 -5.01 1.79
C HIS A 7 -7.52 -5.72 0.67
N LEU A 8 -6.20 -5.74 0.80
CA LEU A 8 -5.33 -6.42 -0.16
C LEU A 8 -5.46 -7.93 0.03
N ASN A 9 -5.72 -8.64 -1.08
CA ASN A 9 -5.65 -10.09 -1.06
C ASN A 9 -4.22 -10.56 -0.70
N ASN A 10 -4.11 -11.70 -0.01
CA ASN A 10 -2.82 -12.26 0.43
C ASN A 10 -1.81 -12.53 -0.71
N THR A 11 -2.28 -12.75 -1.93
CA THR A 11 -1.41 -12.93 -3.12
C THR A 11 -1.04 -11.64 -3.82
N ASN A 12 -1.51 -10.47 -3.35
CA ASN A 12 -1.26 -9.22 -4.05
C ASN A 12 0.24 -8.87 -4.02
N PRO A 13 0.89 -8.68 -5.18
CA PRO A 13 2.34 -8.44 -5.25
C PRO A 13 2.78 -7.17 -4.53
N VAL A 14 1.87 -6.21 -4.29
CA VAL A 14 2.19 -4.98 -3.56
C VAL A 14 2.54 -5.22 -2.09
N LEU A 15 2.23 -6.41 -1.55
CA LEU A 15 2.63 -6.81 -0.20
C LEU A 15 4.14 -7.09 -0.09
N TYR A 16 4.83 -7.33 -1.20
CA TYR A 16 6.26 -7.61 -1.21
C TYR A 16 7.05 -6.35 -1.58
N SER A 17 7.85 -5.82 -0.64
CA SER A 17 8.63 -4.59 -0.84
C SER A 17 9.66 -4.65 -1.96
N THR A 18 10.06 -5.86 -2.37
CA THR A 18 10.98 -6.12 -3.49
C THR A 18 10.27 -6.19 -4.85
N SER A 19 8.93 -6.15 -4.89
CA SER A 19 8.20 -6.21 -6.15
C SER A 19 8.17 -4.87 -6.87
N GLU A 20 8.12 -4.93 -8.19
CA GLU A 20 7.95 -3.73 -9.01
C GLU A 20 6.60 -3.04 -8.75
N GLN A 21 5.55 -3.81 -8.46
CA GLN A 21 4.22 -3.29 -8.16
C GLN A 21 4.22 -2.47 -6.88
N HIS A 22 4.93 -2.91 -5.84
CA HIS A 22 5.12 -2.13 -4.63
C HIS A 22 5.80 -0.80 -4.95
N ALA A 23 6.92 -0.82 -5.70
CA ALA A 23 7.64 0.39 -6.09
C ALA A 23 6.76 1.37 -6.88
N ARG A 24 5.97 0.89 -7.85
CA ARG A 24 5.06 1.71 -8.66
C ARG A 24 3.95 2.35 -7.83
N VAL A 25 3.33 1.61 -6.91
CA VAL A 25 2.28 2.13 -6.02
C VAL A 25 2.84 3.24 -5.11
N ARG A 26 4.03 3.02 -4.53
CA ARG A 26 4.70 4.05 -3.72
C ARG A 26 5.09 5.28 -4.55
N ALA A 27 5.58 5.09 -5.77
CA ALA A 27 5.93 6.18 -6.68
C ALA A 27 4.70 7.02 -7.09
N ALA A 28 3.51 6.41 -7.15
CA ALA A 28 2.25 7.12 -7.39
C ALA A 28 1.72 7.88 -6.15
N GLY A 29 2.45 7.87 -5.03
CA GLY A 29 2.05 8.53 -3.79
C GLY A 29 0.96 7.80 -3.00
N VAL A 30 0.72 6.52 -3.31
CA VAL A 30 -0.26 5.69 -2.60
C VAL A 30 0.39 4.95 -1.44
N GLU A 31 -0.33 4.85 -0.33
CA GLU A 31 0.09 4.16 0.87
C GLU A 31 -0.52 2.77 1.01
N LEU A 32 0.27 1.87 1.62
CA LEU A 32 -0.09 0.47 1.91
C LEU A 32 -0.03 0.29 3.43
N PRO A 33 -1.06 0.73 4.17
CA PRO A 33 -1.03 0.73 5.62
C PRO A 33 -1.03 -0.70 6.14
N PRO A 34 -0.14 -1.05 7.07
CA PRO A 34 -0.25 -2.31 7.80
C PRO A 34 -1.50 -2.32 8.68
N ASP A 35 -1.90 -3.52 9.11
CA ASP A 35 -2.98 -3.70 10.07
C ASP A 35 -2.74 -2.85 11.32
N GLY A 36 -3.80 -2.22 11.82
CA GLY A 36 -3.74 -1.33 12.99
C GLY A 36 -3.29 0.11 12.70
N THR A 37 -3.06 0.49 11.45
CA THR A 37 -2.78 1.89 11.09
C THR A 37 -3.95 2.79 11.46
N VAL A 38 -3.67 3.85 12.23
CA VAL A 38 -4.61 4.94 12.52
C VAL A 38 -4.43 6.05 11.48
N LEU A 39 -5.53 6.52 10.89
CA LEU A 39 -5.53 7.64 9.96
C LEU A 39 -6.07 8.88 10.69
N GLU A 40 -5.21 9.88 10.87
CA GLU A 40 -5.60 11.22 11.32
C GLU A 40 -5.85 12.09 10.08
N LEU A 41 -6.95 12.87 10.10
CA LEU A 41 -7.44 13.65 8.96
C LEU A 41 -7.27 15.15 9.20
#